data_AF-A0A7V2N202-F1
#
_entry.id   AF-A0A7V2N202-F1
#
_cell.length_a   1.000
_cell.length_b   1.000
_cell.length_c   1.000
_cell.angle_alpha   90.00
_cell.angle_beta   90.00
_cell.angle_gamma   90.00
#
_symmetry.space_group_name_H-M   'P 1'
#
loop_
_entity.id
_entity.type
_entity.pdbx_description
1 polymer ?
#
loop_
_entity_poly.entity_id
_entity_poly.type
_entity_poly.pdbx_seq_one_letter_code
_entity_poly.pdbx_strand_id
1 'polypeptide(L)'
;MMRRLAWIGGLMLLAPISVARAGLLSGTGPVGGGEAIATADVGHMVTADYVTRSDYTFGFLYGSKDITDGSDFTSVLRAFDTWTSLPEADLTYCYRPSRATAKLGGTNGHNDVTWVSADHFGADAWTDILGFSQRSIAVTVTWYYPDTGRISERDIYFNDIHMSWRTDTDGVSQGGYLVEHIALHEIGHIYGLRDVYNPGQSGYASWMGSDNEGLTMYAYTTWWSDDVTLSAADILAVATAYPAAVPEPATLALLALGAVLLRPKRPNRP
;
A
#
# COMPACT_ATOMS: atom_id res chain seq x y z
N MET A 1 12.20 45.19 -16.55
CA MET A 1 10.72 45.01 -16.57
C MET A 1 10.41 43.65 -15.95
N MET A 2 10.15 43.62 -14.65
CA MET A 2 9.77 42.40 -13.91
C MET A 2 8.27 42.17 -14.06
N ARG A 3 7.85 40.99 -14.53
CA ARG A 3 6.45 40.55 -14.48
C ARG A 3 6.27 39.58 -13.32
N ARG A 4 5.44 40.00 -12.37
CA ARG A 4 4.85 39.18 -11.31
C ARG A 4 3.82 38.24 -11.94
N LEU A 5 3.81 36.97 -11.55
CA LEU A 5 2.63 36.10 -11.69
C LEU A 5 2.08 35.80 -10.30
N ALA A 6 0.78 36.05 -10.18
CA ALA A 6 -0.03 35.85 -9.00
C ALA A 6 -0.38 34.36 -8.84
N TRP A 7 -0.31 33.86 -7.61
CA TRP A 7 -0.93 32.61 -7.21
C TRP A 7 -2.32 32.91 -6.65
N ILE A 8 -3.35 32.33 -7.26
CA ILE A 8 -4.73 32.30 -6.77
C ILE A 8 -4.95 30.91 -6.15
N GLY A 9 -5.44 30.90 -4.92
CA GLY A 9 -5.72 29.69 -4.15
C GLY A 9 -6.94 28.92 -4.67
N GLY A 10 -6.87 27.60 -4.53
CA GLY A 10 -7.99 26.68 -4.61
C GLY A 10 -8.02 25.83 -3.33
N LEU A 11 -8.97 26.12 -2.46
CA LEU A 11 -9.30 25.33 -1.26
C LEU A 11 -10.18 24.16 -1.72
N MET A 12 -9.65 22.94 -1.78
CA MET A 12 -10.47 21.75 -1.94
C MET A 12 -10.89 21.25 -0.55
N LEU A 13 -12.18 21.36 -0.27
CA LEU A 13 -12.85 20.63 0.81
C LEU A 13 -12.91 19.15 0.41
N LEU A 14 -12.18 18.29 1.12
CA LEU A 14 -12.48 16.86 1.17
C LEU A 14 -13.48 16.62 2.30
N ALA A 15 -14.65 16.08 1.93
CA ALA A 15 -15.64 15.61 2.89
C ALA A 15 -15.13 14.33 3.57
N PRO A 16 -15.33 14.15 4.89
CA PRO A 16 -15.00 12.90 5.54
C PRO A 16 -16.01 11.82 5.13
N ILE A 17 -15.53 10.80 4.40
CA ILE A 17 -16.24 9.54 4.25
C ILE A 17 -16.25 8.88 5.63
N SER A 18 -17.46 8.59 6.11
CA SER A 18 -17.67 7.91 7.38
C SER A 18 -17.36 6.43 7.21
N VAL A 19 -16.26 5.94 7.79
CA VAL A 19 -15.98 4.51 7.89
C VAL A 19 -16.45 4.00 9.25
N ALA A 20 -17.16 2.88 9.19
CA ALA A 20 -17.80 2.22 10.31
C ALA A 20 -16.76 1.80 11.36
N ARG A 21 -17.08 2.09 12.63
CA ARG A 21 -16.32 1.69 13.79
C ARG A 21 -16.27 0.15 13.83
N ALA A 22 -15.12 -0.44 13.55
CA ALA A 22 -14.88 -1.88 13.71
C ALA A 22 -15.12 -2.25 15.19
N GLY A 23 -16.26 -2.93 15.43
CA GLY A 23 -16.48 -3.64 16.68
C GLY A 23 -15.49 -4.79 16.74
N LEU A 24 -14.79 -4.92 17.86
CA LEU A 24 -13.85 -5.99 18.18
C LEU A 24 -14.49 -7.37 17.88
N LEU A 25 -14.20 -7.95 16.71
CA LEU A 25 -14.72 -9.24 16.28
C LEU A 25 -13.94 -10.35 16.95
N SER A 26 -14.50 -10.92 18.03
CA SER A 26 -14.05 -12.19 18.63
C SER A 26 -14.63 -13.42 17.91
N GLY A 27 -14.95 -13.27 16.61
CA GLY A 27 -15.59 -14.31 15.81
C GLY A 27 -14.57 -15.21 15.10
N THR A 28 -14.83 -16.51 15.08
CA THR A 28 -14.12 -17.49 14.22
C THR A 28 -14.61 -17.48 12.78
N GLY A 29 -15.34 -16.43 12.37
CA GLY A 29 -15.91 -16.30 11.03
C GLY A 29 -14.94 -15.60 10.05
N PRO A 30 -15.28 -15.63 8.75
CA PRO A 30 -14.59 -14.86 7.73
C PRO A 30 -14.66 -13.35 8.02
N VAL A 31 -13.58 -12.62 7.67
CA VAL A 31 -13.36 -11.20 8.06
C VAL A 31 -14.36 -10.26 7.37
N GLY A 32 -14.84 -10.64 6.19
CA GLY A 32 -16.02 -10.09 5.52
C GLY A 32 -16.87 -11.23 4.97
N GLY A 33 -18.16 -11.02 4.71
CA GLY A 33 -19.13 -12.06 4.34
C GLY A 33 -18.87 -12.87 3.04
N GLY A 34 -17.65 -12.81 2.48
CA GLY A 34 -17.19 -13.61 1.35
C GLY A 34 -15.66 -13.80 1.29
N GLU A 35 -14.90 -13.40 2.32
CA GLU A 35 -13.44 -13.58 2.33
C GLU A 35 -13.04 -14.94 2.89
N ALA A 36 -12.00 -15.55 2.34
CA ALA A 36 -11.61 -16.91 2.70
C ALA A 36 -10.69 -17.01 3.91
N ILE A 37 -9.98 -15.92 4.25
CA ILE A 37 -9.14 -15.87 5.43
C ILE A 37 -10.03 -15.65 6.66
N ALA A 38 -9.96 -16.56 7.62
CA ALA A 38 -10.67 -16.40 8.88
C ALA A 38 -10.00 -15.33 9.74
N THR A 39 -10.78 -14.63 10.56
CA THR A 39 -10.28 -13.58 11.46
C THR A 39 -9.14 -14.08 12.36
N ALA A 40 -9.23 -15.33 12.83
CA ALA A 40 -8.20 -15.96 13.66
C ALA A 40 -6.87 -16.21 12.92
N ASP A 41 -6.90 -16.30 11.59
CA ASP A 41 -5.75 -16.61 10.76
C ASP A 41 -5.09 -15.36 10.16
N VAL A 42 -5.69 -14.17 10.31
CA VAL A 42 -5.13 -12.92 9.77
C VAL A 42 -3.75 -12.59 10.33
N GLY A 43 -3.44 -13.00 11.57
CA GLY A 43 -2.09 -12.87 12.13
C GLY A 43 -1.02 -13.61 11.31
N HIS A 44 -1.41 -14.63 10.54
CA HIS A 44 -0.51 -15.30 9.62
C HIS A 44 -0.17 -14.45 8.40
N MET A 45 -0.94 -13.43 8.02
CA MET A 45 -0.58 -12.55 6.90
C MET A 45 0.60 -11.63 7.23
N VAL A 46 0.89 -11.40 8.52
CA VAL A 46 1.95 -10.49 8.95
C VAL A 46 3.27 -11.24 9.08
N THR A 47 4.31 -10.78 8.39
CA THR A 47 5.70 -11.27 8.53
C THR A 47 6.46 -10.50 9.61
N ALA A 48 5.82 -10.27 10.76
CA ALA A 48 6.19 -9.29 11.79
C ALA A 48 7.65 -9.37 12.26
N ASP A 49 8.28 -10.53 12.11
CA ASP A 49 9.67 -10.77 12.53
C ASP A 49 10.69 -9.94 11.73
N TYR A 50 10.35 -9.47 10.53
CA TYR A 50 11.29 -8.76 9.65
C TYR A 50 10.93 -7.31 9.38
N VAL A 51 9.67 -6.88 9.60
CA VAL A 51 9.20 -5.53 9.25
C VAL A 51 8.51 -4.86 10.43
N THR A 52 9.28 -4.11 11.22
CA THR A 52 8.80 -3.50 12.48
C THR A 52 8.50 -2.01 12.39
N ARG A 53 8.58 -1.42 11.18
CA ARG A 53 8.45 0.03 10.98
C ARG A 53 7.18 0.36 10.23
N SER A 54 6.31 1.11 10.89
CA SER A 54 5.10 1.68 10.31
C SER A 54 5.34 2.97 9.51
N ASP A 55 6.57 3.50 9.57
CA ASP A 55 7.00 4.62 8.75
C ASP A 55 7.78 4.14 7.52
N TYR A 56 7.58 4.84 6.40
CA TYR A 56 8.31 4.60 5.18
C TYR A 56 8.73 5.91 4.52
N THR A 57 10.00 6.04 4.16
CA THR A 57 10.51 7.21 3.44
C THR A 57 11.16 6.73 2.16
N PHE A 58 10.73 7.24 1.00
CA PHE A 58 11.23 6.75 -0.29
C PHE A 58 11.57 7.87 -1.27
N GLY A 59 12.43 7.54 -2.21
CA GLY A 59 12.66 8.29 -3.44
C GLY A 59 11.95 7.66 -4.63
N PHE A 60 11.46 8.49 -5.55
CA PHE A 60 10.98 8.06 -6.85
C PHE A 60 12.03 8.44 -7.88
N LEU A 61 12.49 7.48 -8.67
CA LEU A 61 13.66 7.64 -9.53
C LEU A 61 13.32 7.67 -11.01
N TYR A 62 12.88 6.54 -11.55
CA TYR A 62 12.49 6.40 -12.94
C TYR A 62 11.06 5.87 -13.02
N GLY A 63 10.23 6.56 -13.81
CA GLY A 63 8.88 6.14 -14.15
C GLY A 63 8.86 5.11 -15.29
N SER A 64 7.67 4.59 -15.60
CA SER A 64 7.50 3.64 -16.70
C SER A 64 7.78 4.29 -18.05
N LYS A 65 8.42 3.55 -18.96
CA LYS A 65 8.58 3.93 -20.37
C LYS A 65 7.24 4.09 -21.11
N ASP A 66 6.17 3.48 -20.62
CA ASP A 66 4.85 3.50 -21.25
C ASP A 66 4.01 4.72 -20.82
N ILE A 67 4.42 5.43 -19.76
CA ILE A 67 3.66 6.52 -19.13
C ILE A 67 4.51 7.79 -19.09
N THR A 68 4.15 8.80 -19.90
CA THR A 68 4.98 10.00 -20.08
C THR A 68 4.46 11.25 -19.35
N ASP A 69 3.27 11.20 -18.78
CA ASP A 69 2.60 12.34 -18.15
C ASP A 69 2.81 12.44 -16.63
N GLY A 70 3.54 11.47 -16.04
CA GLY A 70 3.79 11.38 -14.60
C GLY A 70 2.62 10.82 -13.78
N SER A 71 1.60 10.26 -14.45
CA SER A 71 0.48 9.61 -13.76
C SER A 71 0.91 8.34 -13.02
N ASP A 72 2.03 7.72 -13.38
CA ASP A 72 2.63 6.57 -12.69
C ASP A 72 3.08 6.94 -11.26
N PHE A 73 3.82 8.04 -11.10
CA PHE A 73 4.18 8.55 -9.78
C PHE A 73 2.95 8.92 -8.96
N THR A 74 1.96 9.55 -9.61
CA THR A 74 0.69 9.90 -8.96
C THR A 74 -0.05 8.65 -8.48
N SER A 75 -0.05 7.57 -9.28
CA SER A 75 -0.65 6.27 -8.94
C SER A 75 0.04 5.63 -7.73
N VAL A 76 1.38 5.69 -7.65
CA VAL A 76 2.14 5.22 -6.48
C VAL A 76 1.75 5.99 -5.22
N LEU A 77 1.63 7.33 -5.31
CA LEU A 77 1.21 8.14 -4.16
C LEU A 77 -0.20 7.79 -3.70
N ARG A 78 -1.15 7.58 -4.63
CA ARG A 78 -2.51 7.15 -4.27
C ARG A 78 -2.52 5.80 -3.57
N ALA A 79 -1.69 4.85 -4.01
CA ALA A 79 -1.56 3.55 -3.33
C ALA A 79 -1.02 3.69 -1.90
N PHE A 80 -0.05 4.58 -1.65
CA PHE A 80 0.38 4.92 -0.29
C PHE A 80 -0.70 5.61 0.54
N ASP A 81 -1.46 6.53 -0.07
CA ASP A 81 -2.57 7.21 0.59
C ASP A 81 -3.66 6.21 1.00
N THR A 82 -3.95 5.20 0.17
CA THR A 82 -4.90 4.13 0.50
C THR A 82 -4.52 3.43 1.80
N TRP A 83 -3.26 2.97 1.93
CA TRP A 83 -2.79 2.34 3.17
C TRP A 83 -2.75 3.29 4.37
N THR A 84 -2.25 4.51 4.19
CA THR A 84 -2.07 5.47 5.30
C THR A 84 -3.33 6.23 5.69
N SER A 85 -4.42 6.08 4.93
CA SER A 85 -5.73 6.61 5.29
C SER A 85 -6.52 5.70 6.24
N LEU A 86 -6.04 4.48 6.50
CA LEU A 86 -6.70 3.52 7.38
C LEU A 86 -6.76 4.03 8.83
N PRO A 87 -7.96 4.28 9.39
CA PRO A 87 -8.07 4.69 10.79
C PRO A 87 -7.72 3.57 11.78
N GLU A 88 -7.68 2.31 11.33
CA GLU A 88 -7.34 1.15 12.15
C GLU A 88 -5.83 0.94 12.34
N ALA A 89 -4.98 1.54 11.49
CA ALA A 89 -3.54 1.33 11.48
C ALA A 89 -2.74 2.65 11.59
N ASP A 90 -1.67 2.66 12.38
CA ASP A 90 -0.76 3.81 12.52
C ASP A 90 0.35 3.75 11.47
N LEU A 91 0.01 4.05 10.21
CA LEU A 91 0.94 4.02 9.09
C LEU A 91 1.27 5.42 8.60
N THR A 92 2.53 5.64 8.22
CA THR A 92 2.96 6.90 7.61
C THR A 92 3.89 6.66 6.44
N TYR A 93 3.90 7.61 5.50
CA TYR A 93 4.89 7.67 4.45
C TYR A 93 5.42 9.09 4.23
N CYS A 94 6.61 9.19 3.66
CA CYS A 94 7.23 10.45 3.27
C CYS A 94 7.95 10.27 1.93
N TYR A 95 7.43 10.87 0.87
CA TYR A 95 8.19 11.02 -0.36
C TYR A 95 9.30 12.05 -0.17
N ARG A 96 10.53 11.68 -0.53
CA ARG A 96 11.68 12.59 -0.62
C ARG A 96 12.26 12.51 -2.02
N PRO A 97 12.25 13.61 -2.79
CA PRO A 97 12.90 13.63 -4.10
C PRO A 97 14.35 13.15 -3.98
N SER A 98 14.65 12.01 -4.59
CA SER A 98 15.99 11.48 -4.57
C SER A 98 16.84 12.19 -5.62
N ARG A 99 18.11 12.42 -5.29
CA ARG A 99 19.13 12.89 -6.23
C ARG A 99 20.11 11.77 -6.60
N ALA A 100 19.90 10.58 -6.04
CA ALA A 100 20.71 9.41 -6.31
C ALA A 100 20.22 8.72 -7.58
N THR A 101 21.10 7.93 -8.20
CA THR A 101 20.73 6.96 -9.22
C THR A 101 20.30 5.66 -8.55
N ALA A 102 19.29 4.98 -9.08
CA ALA A 102 18.86 3.69 -8.53
C ALA A 102 20.03 2.70 -8.57
N LYS A 103 20.15 1.89 -7.53
CA LYS A 103 21.17 0.84 -7.46
C LYS A 103 20.49 -0.52 -7.43
N LEU A 104 20.31 -1.11 -8.60
CA LEU A 104 19.75 -2.46 -8.70
C LEU A 104 20.68 -3.49 -8.06
N GLY A 105 20.10 -4.46 -7.35
CA GLY A 105 20.83 -5.60 -6.80
C GLY A 105 21.77 -5.24 -5.63
N GLY A 106 21.60 -4.09 -4.98
CA GLY A 106 22.33 -3.77 -3.77
C GLY A 106 21.79 -2.55 -3.04
N THR A 107 22.37 -2.24 -1.88
CA THR A 107 21.92 -1.13 -1.04
C THR A 107 22.57 0.21 -1.40
N ASN A 108 21.82 1.30 -1.27
CA ASN A 108 22.31 2.68 -1.41
C ASN A 108 21.99 3.57 -0.19
N GLY A 109 21.37 3.03 0.87
CA GLY A 109 20.97 3.75 2.07
C GLY A 109 19.61 4.45 1.97
N HIS A 110 18.87 4.26 0.88
CA HIS A 110 17.59 4.88 0.58
C HIS A 110 16.60 3.85 0.05
N ASN A 111 15.33 3.96 0.45
CA ASN A 111 14.30 3.17 -0.19
C ASN A 111 13.95 3.80 -1.53
N ASP A 112 13.99 3.00 -2.59
CA ASP A 112 13.72 3.46 -3.94
C ASP A 112 12.44 2.83 -4.50
N VAL A 113 11.63 3.63 -5.17
CA VAL A 113 10.53 3.19 -6.02
C VAL A 113 10.90 3.52 -7.47
N THR A 114 11.03 2.50 -8.31
CA THR A 114 11.49 2.70 -9.69
C THR A 114 11.04 1.61 -10.66
N TRP A 115 10.87 2.01 -11.92
CA TRP A 115 10.71 1.10 -13.04
C TRP A 115 12.09 0.67 -13.54
N VAL A 116 12.27 -0.64 -13.69
CA VAL A 116 13.49 -1.23 -14.24
C VAL A 116 13.29 -1.36 -15.74
N SER A 117 13.84 -0.43 -16.51
CA SER A 117 13.73 -0.40 -17.96
C SER A 117 15.07 -0.63 -18.67
N ALA A 118 14.99 -1.07 -19.93
CA ALA A 118 16.17 -1.32 -20.75
C ALA A 118 17.01 -0.05 -20.98
N ASP A 119 16.36 1.11 -21.10
CA ASP A 119 17.02 2.39 -21.37
C ASP A 119 17.87 2.90 -20.20
N HIS A 120 17.48 2.58 -18.96
CA HIS A 120 18.19 3.03 -17.77
C HIS A 120 19.20 2.00 -17.25
N PHE A 121 18.91 0.71 -17.38
CA PHE A 121 19.68 -0.35 -16.70
C PHE A 121 20.27 -1.41 -17.63
N GLY A 122 19.95 -1.39 -18.93
CA GLY A 122 20.38 -2.38 -19.91
C GLY A 122 19.32 -3.42 -20.23
N ALA A 123 19.53 -4.14 -21.33
CA ALA A 123 18.49 -4.87 -22.07
C ALA A 123 17.63 -5.86 -21.25
N ASP A 124 18.21 -6.60 -20.31
CA ASP A 124 17.48 -7.51 -19.42
C ASP A 124 17.96 -7.40 -17.96
N ALA A 125 18.16 -6.17 -17.47
CA ALA A 125 18.59 -5.92 -16.09
C ALA A 125 17.69 -6.56 -15.02
N TRP A 126 16.40 -6.77 -15.34
CA TRP A 126 15.46 -7.48 -14.47
C TRP A 126 15.94 -8.90 -14.16
N THR A 127 16.35 -9.64 -15.18
CA THR A 127 16.85 -11.01 -15.01
C THR A 127 18.33 -11.01 -14.64
N ASP A 128 19.15 -10.24 -15.35
CA ASP A 128 20.61 -10.31 -15.27
C ASP A 128 21.18 -9.68 -13.99
N ILE A 129 20.53 -8.64 -13.45
CA ILE A 129 21.01 -7.93 -12.26
C ILE A 129 20.19 -8.31 -11.03
N LEU A 130 18.85 -8.31 -11.14
CA LEU A 130 17.99 -8.62 -10.00
C LEU A 130 17.73 -10.12 -9.81
N GLY A 131 17.93 -10.95 -10.84
CA GLY A 131 17.75 -12.40 -10.74
C GLY A 131 16.28 -12.84 -10.67
N PHE A 132 15.34 -11.96 -11.00
CA PHE A 132 13.92 -12.28 -10.97
C PHE A 132 13.44 -12.90 -12.28
N SER A 133 12.35 -13.66 -12.20
CA SER A 133 11.69 -14.21 -13.37
C SER A 133 11.16 -13.08 -14.25
N GLN A 134 11.27 -13.22 -15.57
CA GLN A 134 10.65 -12.30 -16.54
C GLN A 134 9.12 -12.19 -16.37
N ARG A 135 8.48 -13.16 -15.68
CA ARG A 135 7.05 -13.18 -15.37
C ARG A 135 6.67 -12.45 -14.09
N SER A 136 7.64 -12.03 -13.27
CA SER A 136 7.39 -11.20 -12.08
C SER A 136 7.03 -9.79 -12.54
N ILE A 137 5.91 -9.26 -12.05
CA ILE A 137 5.34 -7.99 -12.50
C ILE A 137 6.00 -6.82 -11.77
N ALA A 138 6.07 -6.90 -10.45
CA ALA A 138 6.84 -6.04 -9.59
C ALA A 138 7.37 -6.88 -8.42
N VAL A 139 8.26 -6.30 -7.62
CA VAL A 139 8.81 -6.91 -6.43
C VAL A 139 9.13 -5.85 -5.38
N THR A 140 8.92 -6.20 -4.12
CA THR A 140 9.43 -5.48 -2.97
C THR A 140 10.64 -6.20 -2.40
N VAL A 141 11.80 -5.54 -2.44
CA VAL A 141 13.07 -6.11 -1.98
C VAL A 141 13.43 -5.52 -0.62
N THR A 142 13.46 -6.37 0.40
CA THR A 142 13.90 -5.98 1.74
C THR A 142 15.37 -6.33 1.96
N TRP A 143 16.19 -5.31 2.21
CA TRP A 143 17.58 -5.44 2.60
C TRP A 143 17.70 -5.35 4.11
N TYR A 144 18.45 -6.27 4.72
CA TYR A 144 18.66 -6.28 6.16
C TYR A 144 20.09 -6.68 6.51
N TYR A 145 20.53 -6.29 7.71
CA TYR A 145 21.80 -6.68 8.29
C TYR A 145 21.66 -8.10 8.89
N PRO A 146 22.33 -9.14 8.34
CA PRO A 146 22.06 -10.54 8.73
C PRO A 146 22.37 -10.86 10.19
N ASP A 147 23.31 -10.14 10.80
CA ASP A 147 23.73 -10.30 12.19
C ASP A 147 22.71 -9.75 13.21
N THR A 148 21.93 -8.74 12.81
CA THR A 148 20.96 -8.05 13.68
C THR A 148 19.51 -8.22 13.26
N GLY A 149 19.25 -8.71 12.05
CA GLY A 149 17.93 -8.72 11.43
C GLY A 149 17.37 -7.33 11.10
N ARG A 150 18.15 -6.25 11.35
CA ARG A 150 17.69 -4.88 11.16
C ARG A 150 17.51 -4.57 9.68
N ILE A 151 16.33 -4.10 9.29
CA ILE A 151 16.09 -3.57 7.94
C ILE A 151 17.01 -2.37 7.67
N SER A 152 17.71 -2.42 6.54
CA SER A 152 18.40 -1.28 5.94
C SER A 152 17.47 -0.53 4.99
N GLU A 153 16.89 -1.25 4.03
CA GLU A 153 16.13 -0.70 2.89
C GLU A 153 14.98 -1.64 2.51
N ARG A 154 13.94 -1.10 1.89
CA ARG A 154 12.79 -1.77 1.30
C ARG A 154 12.47 -1.09 -0.02
N ASP A 155 12.98 -1.61 -1.12
CA ASP A 155 12.83 -1.03 -2.45
C ASP A 155 11.65 -1.66 -3.19
N ILE A 156 11.00 -0.89 -4.05
CA ILE A 156 9.97 -1.39 -4.97
C ILE A 156 10.51 -1.26 -6.39
N TYR A 157 10.58 -2.39 -7.09
CA TYR A 157 10.98 -2.45 -8.49
C TYR A 157 9.83 -2.94 -9.36
N PHE A 158 9.45 -2.13 -10.34
CA PHE A 158 8.47 -2.50 -11.36
C PHE A 158 9.19 -3.03 -12.61
N ASN A 159 8.73 -4.16 -13.16
CA ASN A 159 9.33 -4.76 -14.35
C ASN A 159 8.90 -4.01 -15.62
N ASP A 160 9.71 -3.05 -16.04
CA ASP A 160 9.45 -2.26 -17.26
C ASP A 160 10.20 -2.83 -18.48
N ILE A 161 10.86 -3.99 -18.34
CA ILE A 161 11.51 -4.70 -19.44
C ILE A 161 10.51 -5.63 -20.13
N HIS A 162 9.77 -6.42 -19.33
CA HIS A 162 8.92 -7.50 -19.84
C HIS A 162 7.42 -7.20 -19.70
N MET A 163 7.03 -6.17 -18.95
CA MET A 163 5.64 -5.76 -18.78
C MET A 163 5.35 -4.45 -19.49
N SER A 164 4.05 -4.24 -19.73
CA SER A 164 3.51 -2.94 -20.09
C SER A 164 2.67 -2.38 -18.96
N TRP A 165 2.71 -1.06 -18.81
CA TRP A 165 2.06 -0.36 -17.73
C TRP A 165 1.03 0.63 -18.25
N ARG A 166 0.03 0.88 -17.42
CA ARG A 166 -0.97 1.92 -17.63
C ARG A 166 -1.40 2.51 -16.30
N THR A 167 -2.04 3.67 -16.37
CA THR A 167 -2.73 4.28 -15.23
C THR A 167 -4.23 4.36 -15.48
N ASP A 168 -4.94 5.00 -14.55
CA ASP A 168 -6.37 5.28 -14.70
C ASP A 168 -6.66 6.29 -15.84
N THR A 169 -5.66 7.08 -16.26
CA THR A 169 -5.83 8.06 -17.34
C THR A 169 -5.81 7.44 -18.74
N ASP A 170 -5.21 6.26 -18.88
CA ASP A 170 -5.04 5.51 -20.13
C ASP A 170 -6.29 4.71 -20.52
N GLY A 171 -7.04 4.25 -19.51
CA GLY A 171 -8.16 3.33 -19.66
C GLY A 171 -7.74 1.88 -19.95
N VAL A 172 -8.60 0.92 -19.59
CA VAL A 172 -8.32 -0.53 -19.68
C VAL A 172 -8.00 -1.00 -21.10
N SER A 173 -8.58 -0.35 -22.12
CA SER A 173 -8.39 -0.71 -23.53
C SER A 173 -6.95 -0.54 -24.03
N GLN A 174 -6.12 0.25 -23.35
CA GLN A 174 -4.70 0.39 -23.67
C GLN A 174 -3.93 -0.92 -23.42
N GLY A 175 -4.44 -1.77 -22.53
CA GLY A 175 -3.71 -2.93 -22.03
C GLY A 175 -2.58 -2.53 -21.08
N GLY A 176 -1.89 -3.54 -20.52
CA GLY A 176 -0.89 -3.34 -19.49
C GLY A 176 -1.48 -3.36 -18.07
N TYR A 177 -0.60 -3.53 -17.09
CA TYR A 177 -0.95 -3.60 -15.68
C TYR A 177 -1.22 -2.21 -15.11
N LEU A 178 -2.30 -2.07 -14.33
CA LEU A 178 -2.62 -0.82 -13.65
C LEU A 178 -1.57 -0.56 -12.55
N VAL A 179 -0.83 0.55 -12.68
CA VAL A 179 0.23 0.91 -11.73
C VAL A 179 -0.28 0.96 -10.29
N GLU A 180 -1.44 1.59 -10.05
CA GLU A 180 -2.00 1.74 -8.70
C GLU A 180 -2.33 0.38 -8.06
N HIS A 181 -2.90 -0.55 -8.81
CA HIS A 181 -3.22 -1.90 -8.32
C HIS A 181 -1.95 -2.66 -7.91
N ILE A 182 -0.92 -2.65 -8.76
CA ILE A 182 0.35 -3.34 -8.45
C ILE A 182 1.08 -2.63 -7.31
N ALA A 183 1.14 -1.30 -7.32
CA ALA A 183 1.77 -0.55 -6.23
C ALA A 183 1.07 -0.81 -4.90
N LEU A 184 -0.26 -0.93 -4.88
CA LEU A 184 -1.02 -1.22 -3.67
C LEU A 184 -0.61 -2.57 -3.04
N HIS A 185 -0.41 -3.60 -3.86
CA HIS A 185 0.11 -4.91 -3.45
C HIS A 185 1.54 -4.80 -2.88
N GLU A 186 2.46 -4.19 -3.63
CA GLU A 186 3.86 -4.06 -3.22
C GLU A 186 4.02 -3.24 -1.93
N ILE A 187 3.21 -2.20 -1.74
CA ILE A 187 3.21 -1.41 -0.51
C ILE A 187 2.71 -2.22 0.70
N GLY A 188 1.85 -3.22 0.49
CA GLY A 188 1.51 -4.18 1.54
C GLY A 188 2.73 -4.92 2.07
N HIS A 189 3.67 -5.31 1.19
CA HIS A 189 4.97 -5.87 1.60
C HIS A 189 5.85 -4.86 2.34
N ILE A 190 5.81 -3.57 1.97
CA ILE A 190 6.49 -2.51 2.72
C ILE A 190 6.01 -2.50 4.17
N TYR A 191 4.71 -2.70 4.41
CA TYR A 191 4.11 -2.82 5.74
C TYR A 191 4.08 -4.27 6.26
N GLY A 192 4.95 -5.15 5.74
CA GLY A 192 5.19 -6.45 6.35
C GLY A 192 4.07 -7.47 6.16
N LEU A 193 3.20 -7.29 5.16
CA LEU A 193 2.26 -8.32 4.76
C LEU A 193 2.95 -9.28 3.78
N ARG A 194 2.66 -10.58 3.87
CA ARG A 194 3.04 -11.55 2.84
C ARG A 194 1.94 -11.76 1.83
N ASP A 195 2.37 -12.33 0.71
CA ASP A 195 1.49 -12.93 -0.29
C ASP A 195 0.50 -13.93 0.31
N VAL A 196 -0.69 -13.92 -0.28
CA VAL A 196 -1.74 -14.93 -0.12
C VAL A 196 -1.90 -15.69 -1.44
N TYR A 197 -2.16 -16.99 -1.33
CA TYR A 197 -2.27 -17.90 -2.47
C TYR A 197 -3.51 -18.78 -2.36
N ASN A 198 -3.92 -19.37 -3.48
CA ASN A 198 -4.95 -20.40 -3.57
C ASN A 198 -4.37 -21.82 -3.53
N PRO A 199 -5.18 -22.84 -3.18
CA PRO A 199 -4.74 -24.22 -3.14
C PRO A 199 -4.08 -24.66 -4.46
N GLY A 200 -2.92 -25.30 -4.36
CA GLY A 200 -2.16 -25.78 -5.52
C GLY A 200 -1.15 -24.78 -6.10
N GLN A 201 -1.11 -23.56 -5.58
CA GLN A 201 -0.09 -22.56 -5.95
C GLN A 201 1.14 -22.66 -5.04
N SER A 202 2.30 -22.25 -5.55
CA SER A 202 3.54 -22.19 -4.76
C SER A 202 3.42 -21.12 -3.68
N GLY A 203 3.77 -21.45 -2.43
CA GLY A 203 3.60 -20.54 -1.29
C GLY A 203 2.29 -20.73 -0.53
N TYR A 204 1.35 -21.51 -1.06
CA TYR A 204 0.09 -21.83 -0.38
C TYR A 204 0.30 -22.49 0.98
N ALA A 205 -0.51 -22.08 1.94
CA ALA A 205 -0.66 -22.71 3.24
C ALA A 205 -2.15 -22.83 3.59
N SER A 206 -2.52 -23.87 4.34
CA SER A 206 -3.93 -24.25 4.57
C SER A 206 -4.79 -23.15 5.19
N TRP A 207 -4.19 -22.25 5.99
CA TRP A 207 -4.90 -21.13 6.63
C TRP A 207 -5.35 -20.05 5.63
N MET A 208 -4.79 -20.02 4.41
CA MET A 208 -5.16 -19.04 3.38
C MET A 208 -6.54 -19.30 2.77
N GLY A 209 -7.12 -20.50 2.91
CA GLY A 209 -8.42 -20.82 2.29
C GLY A 209 -8.35 -21.03 0.77
N SER A 210 -9.35 -20.54 0.03
CA SER A 210 -9.48 -20.57 -1.44
C SER A 210 -10.14 -19.27 -1.93
N ASP A 211 -10.22 -19.03 -3.24
CA ASP A 211 -10.93 -17.86 -3.79
C ASP A 211 -10.36 -16.50 -3.32
N ASN A 212 -9.04 -16.45 -3.13
CA ASN A 212 -8.32 -15.27 -2.65
C ASN A 212 -8.09 -14.16 -3.70
N GLU A 213 -8.59 -14.31 -4.93
CA GLU A 213 -8.37 -13.39 -6.06
C GLU A 213 -8.82 -11.94 -5.79
N GLY A 214 -9.70 -11.73 -4.80
CA GLY A 214 -10.17 -10.40 -4.39
C GLY A 214 -9.35 -9.74 -3.28
N LEU A 215 -8.31 -10.40 -2.75
CA LEU A 215 -7.43 -9.80 -1.75
C LEU A 215 -6.36 -8.95 -2.43
N THR A 216 -6.02 -7.80 -1.85
CA THR A 216 -4.91 -6.97 -2.33
C THR A 216 -3.60 -7.75 -2.28
N MET A 217 -3.38 -8.54 -1.22
CA MET A 217 -2.16 -9.33 -1.05
C MET A 217 -2.18 -10.66 -1.81
N TYR A 218 -3.10 -10.89 -2.75
CA TYR A 218 -3.07 -12.08 -3.58
C TYR A 218 -1.94 -12.01 -4.61
N ALA A 219 -1.07 -13.03 -4.64
CA ALA A 219 0.20 -12.99 -5.37
C ALA A 219 0.09 -13.04 -6.90
N TYR A 220 -1.09 -13.35 -7.43
CA TYR A 220 -1.31 -13.47 -8.86
C TYR A 220 -2.34 -12.45 -9.32
N THR A 221 -2.04 -11.75 -10.41
CA THR A 221 -2.98 -10.81 -11.00
C THR A 221 -2.95 -10.91 -12.52
N THR A 222 -3.90 -10.23 -13.13
CA THR A 222 -4.06 -10.13 -14.58
C THR A 222 -4.02 -8.66 -14.98
N TRP A 223 -3.60 -8.36 -16.20
CA TRP A 223 -3.43 -6.97 -16.66
C TRP A 223 -4.74 -6.16 -16.68
N TRP A 224 -5.90 -6.82 -16.72
CA TRP A 224 -7.20 -6.15 -16.66
C TRP A 224 -7.73 -5.98 -15.22
N SER A 225 -6.99 -6.41 -14.20
CA SER A 225 -7.35 -6.15 -12.81
C SER A 225 -7.16 -4.67 -12.50
N ASP A 226 -8.23 -4.05 -11.98
CA ASP A 226 -8.30 -2.64 -11.62
C ASP A 226 -8.73 -2.42 -10.17
N ASP A 227 -8.71 -3.48 -9.35
CA ASP A 227 -9.12 -3.34 -7.95
C ASP A 227 -8.05 -2.61 -7.15
N VAL A 228 -8.36 -1.39 -6.72
CA VAL A 228 -7.47 -0.54 -5.90
C VAL A 228 -8.00 -0.40 -4.47
N THR A 229 -8.86 -1.33 -4.05
CA THR A 229 -9.43 -1.36 -2.70
C THR A 229 -8.74 -2.40 -1.83
N LEU A 230 -8.68 -2.12 -0.52
CA LEU A 230 -8.17 -3.07 0.47
C LEU A 230 -9.30 -3.97 0.93
N SER A 231 -9.04 -5.29 0.96
CA SER A 231 -9.98 -6.23 1.57
C SER A 231 -10.01 -6.08 3.10
N ALA A 232 -11.04 -6.63 3.74
CA ALA A 232 -11.14 -6.57 5.20
C ALA A 232 -10.01 -7.38 5.86
N ALA A 233 -9.59 -8.50 5.26
CA ALA A 233 -8.43 -9.27 5.71
C ALA A 233 -7.12 -8.45 5.62
N ASP A 234 -6.89 -7.71 4.54
CA ASP A 234 -5.70 -6.85 4.38
C ASP A 234 -5.67 -5.73 5.44
N ILE A 235 -6.82 -5.08 5.67
CA ILE A 235 -6.98 -4.03 6.71
C ILE A 235 -6.72 -4.61 8.10
N LEU A 236 -7.33 -5.76 8.42
CA LEU A 236 -7.17 -6.38 9.73
C LEU A 236 -5.73 -6.87 9.97
N ALA A 237 -5.05 -7.37 8.92
CA ALA A 237 -3.66 -7.81 8.99
C ALA A 237 -2.75 -6.64 9.36
N VAL A 238 -2.84 -5.54 8.61
CA VAL A 238 -1.98 -4.39 8.84
C VAL A 238 -2.30 -3.68 10.17
N ALA A 239 -3.58 -3.62 10.56
CA ALA A 239 -3.98 -3.09 11.86
C ALA A 239 -3.52 -3.97 13.03
N THR A 240 -3.37 -5.28 12.83
CA THR A 240 -2.78 -6.19 13.83
C THR A 240 -1.29 -5.91 13.99
N ALA A 241 -0.59 -5.61 12.89
CA ALA A 241 0.84 -5.29 12.90
C ALA A 241 1.13 -3.91 13.49
N TYR A 242 0.32 -2.91 13.14
CA TYR A 242 0.52 -1.51 13.50
C TYR A 242 -0.78 -0.89 14.01
N PRO A 243 -1.30 -1.32 15.16
CA PRO A 243 -2.58 -0.83 15.66
C PRO A 243 -2.55 0.68 15.84
N ALA A 244 -3.55 1.37 15.28
CA ALA A 244 -3.74 2.78 15.56
C ALA A 244 -3.82 3.01 17.08
N ALA A 245 -3.16 4.07 17.57
CA ALA A 245 -3.28 4.44 18.97
C ALA A 245 -4.76 4.61 19.31
N VAL A 246 -5.28 3.77 20.20
CA VAL A 246 -6.64 3.92 20.71
C VAL A 246 -6.71 5.34 21.28
N PRO A 247 -7.66 6.20 20.84
CA PRO A 247 -7.76 7.53 21.42
C PRO A 247 -7.89 7.36 22.93
N GLU A 248 -6.92 7.93 23.66
CA GLU A 248 -6.83 7.83 25.12
C GLU A 248 -8.22 8.01 25.74
N PRO A 249 -8.59 7.25 26.80
CA PRO A 249 -9.91 7.34 27.43
C PRO A 249 -10.33 8.79 27.80
N ALA A 250 -9.36 9.67 28.03
CA ALA A 250 -9.58 11.10 28.26
C ALA A 250 -10.24 11.82 27.07
N THR A 251 -9.91 11.45 25.83
CA THR A 251 -10.52 11.98 24.60
C THR A 251 -11.97 11.51 24.46
N LEU A 252 -12.26 10.26 24.85
CA LEU A 252 -13.63 9.75 24.94
C LEU A 252 -14.44 10.46 26.04
N ALA A 253 -13.82 10.74 27.18
CA ALA A 253 -14.46 11.49 28.27
C ALA A 253 -14.77 12.95 27.87
N LEU A 254 -13.86 13.62 27.15
CA LEU A 254 -14.06 14.99 26.64
C LEU A 254 -15.16 15.05 25.56
N LEU A 255 -15.23 14.06 24.65
CA LEU A 255 -16.31 13.96 23.68
C LEU A 255 -17.66 13.66 24.35
N ALA A 256 -17.68 12.81 25.39
CA ALA A 256 -18.87 12.54 26.20
C ALA A 256 -19.32 13.77 27.00
N LEU A 257 -18.39 14.55 27.58
CA LEU A 257 -18.68 15.79 28.28
C LEU A 257 -19.19 16.89 27.33
N GLY A 258 -18.62 17.00 26.12
CA GLY A 258 -19.11 17.90 25.08
C GLY A 258 -20.55 17.58 24.64
N ALA A 259 -20.88 16.29 24.48
CA ALA A 259 -22.24 15.85 24.12
C ALA A 259 -23.28 16.09 25.24
N VAL A 260 -22.85 16.06 26.51
CA VAL A 260 -23.72 16.40 27.66
C VAL A 260 -23.98 17.90 27.75
N LEU A 261 -22.98 18.73 27.46
CA LEU A 261 -23.08 20.20 27.52
C LEU A 261 -23.83 20.82 26.33
N LEU A 262 -23.86 20.13 25.18
CA LEU A 262 -24.57 20.59 23.97
C LEU A 262 -26.00 20.04 23.84
N ARG A 263 -26.57 19.42 24.90
CA ARG A 263 -28.00 19.06 24.88
C ARG A 263 -28.84 20.34 24.69
N PRO A 264 -29.60 20.48 23.60
CA PRO A 264 -30.43 21.64 23.39
C PRO A 264 -31.43 21.73 24.56
N LYS A 265 -31.46 22.91 25.21
CA LYS A 265 -32.46 23.23 26.22
C LYS A 265 -33.83 22.95 25.62
N ARG A 266 -34.57 21.99 26.18
CA ARG A 266 -35.94 21.72 25.74
C ARG A 266 -36.70 23.05 25.76
N PRO A 267 -37.36 23.45 24.66
CA PRO A 267 -38.20 24.64 24.68
C PRO A 267 -39.27 24.43 25.76
N ASN A 268 -39.38 25.39 26.67
CA ASN A 268 -40.48 25.42 27.63
C ASN A 268 -41.78 25.49 26.81
N ARG A 269 -42.65 24.50 26.98
CA ARG A 269 -44.02 24.57 26.47
C ARG A 269 -44.85 25.42 27.43
N PRO A 270 -45.30 26.59 26.98
CA PRO A 270 -46.68 27.04 27.17
C PRO A 270 -47.45 27.02 25.84
#